data_AF-C1BMY3-F1
#
_entry.id   AF-C1BMY3-F1
#
_cell.length_a   1.000
_cell.length_b   1.000
_cell.length_c   1.000
_cell.angle_alpha   90.00
_cell.angle_beta   90.00
_cell.angle_gamma   90.00
#
_symmetry.space_group_name_H-M   'P 1'
#
loop_
_entity.id
_entity.type
_entity.pdbx_description
1 polymer ?
#
loop_
_entity_poly.entity_id
_entity_poly.type
_entity_poly.pdbx_seq_one_letter_code
_entity_poly.pdbx_strand_id
1 'polypeptide(L)'
;MGPMTVEQLGTFRSEFLKDEKNVLAQNLVSKSDPQLACVSRGVYDLNVSNTVFTHKISDEGKPVSNQKASGRCWLFAALNAMRVPFMKELNLEEFEFSQNYLFFCDKVGSTTSSTLDELDEFFQILIIISLKYGT
;
A
#
# COMPACT_ATOMS: atom_id res chain seq x y z
N MET A 1 -33.53 4.20 18.23
CA MET A 1 -32.60 3.23 18.86
C MET A 1 -32.55 3.58 20.33
N GLY A 2 -33.25 2.81 21.18
CA GLY A 2 -33.35 3.10 22.61
C GLY A 2 -32.08 2.77 23.38
N PRO A 3 -31.91 3.27 24.62
CA PRO A 3 -30.78 2.92 25.46
C PRO A 3 -30.77 1.43 25.80
N MET A 4 -29.58 0.85 25.89
CA MET A 4 -29.39 -0.57 26.25
C MET A 4 -29.70 -0.77 27.74
N THR A 5 -30.60 -1.69 28.06
CA THR A 5 -30.98 -1.98 29.46
C THR A 5 -30.06 -3.03 30.08
N VAL A 6 -30.04 -3.09 31.41
CA VAL A 6 -29.18 -4.05 32.15
C VAL A 6 -29.64 -5.49 31.92
N GLU A 7 -30.94 -5.69 31.74
CA GLU A 7 -31.54 -7.00 31.43
C GLU A 7 -31.07 -7.51 30.06
N GLN A 8 -31.03 -6.62 29.06
CA GLN A 8 -30.52 -6.96 27.72
C GLN A 8 -29.04 -7.36 27.78
N LEU A 9 -28.24 -6.65 28.57
CA LEU A 9 -26.82 -6.98 28.78
C LEU A 9 -26.65 -8.36 29.45
N GLY A 10 -27.50 -8.67 30.44
CA GLY A 10 -27.54 -9.96 31.11
C GLY A 10 -27.84 -11.10 30.14
N THR A 11 -28.83 -10.91 29.26
CA THR A 11 -29.18 -11.89 28.21
C THR A 11 -28.00 -12.12 27.27
N PHE A 12 -27.41 -11.07 26.70
CA PHE A 12 -26.27 -11.21 25.77
C PHE A 12 -25.07 -11.90 26.42
N ARG A 13 -24.77 -11.60 27.69
CA ARG A 13 -23.71 -12.28 28.43
C ARG A 13 -24.00 -13.77 28.57
N SER A 14 -25.24 -14.13 28.90
CA SER A 14 -25.64 -15.53 29.06
C SER A 14 -25.57 -16.30 27.74
N GLU A 15 -26.00 -15.69 26.64
CA GLU A 15 -25.93 -16.26 25.29
C GLU A 15 -24.48 -16.41 24.82
N PHE A 16 -23.64 -15.41 25.08
CA PHE A 16 -22.22 -15.43 24.73
C PHE A 16 -21.48 -16.56 25.45
N LEU A 17 -21.67 -16.70 26.77
CA LEU A 17 -20.99 -17.70 27.59
C LEU A 17 -21.51 -19.14 27.38
N LYS A 18 -22.67 -19.29 26.74
CA LYS A 18 -23.26 -20.60 26.44
C LYS A 18 -22.46 -21.39 25.38
N ASP A 19 -21.76 -20.70 24.48
CA ASP A 19 -20.94 -21.35 23.44
C ASP A 19 -19.46 -21.38 23.86
N GLU A 20 -18.90 -22.59 23.95
CA GLU A 20 -17.49 -22.81 24.27
C GLU A 20 -16.54 -22.15 23.26
N LYS A 21 -16.97 -21.99 21.99
CA LYS A 21 -16.19 -21.29 20.96
C LYS A 21 -16.03 -19.81 21.25
N ASN A 22 -17.05 -19.17 21.80
CA ASN A 22 -17.00 -17.76 22.18
C ASN A 22 -16.02 -17.55 23.34
N VAL A 23 -16.03 -18.46 24.32
CA VAL A 23 -15.08 -18.43 25.45
C VAL A 23 -13.64 -18.66 24.95
N LEU A 24 -13.44 -19.61 24.05
CA LEU A 24 -12.14 -19.84 23.43
C LEU A 24 -11.65 -18.61 22.66
N ALA A 25 -12.50 -18.02 21.82
CA ALA A 25 -12.18 -16.81 21.07
C ALA A 25 -11.87 -15.62 22.00
N GLN A 26 -12.64 -15.44 23.07
CA GLN A 26 -12.40 -14.41 24.08
C GLN A 26 -11.02 -14.58 24.72
N ASN A 27 -10.67 -15.79 25.16
CA ASN A 27 -9.38 -16.06 25.79
C ASN A 27 -8.19 -15.84 24.83
N LEU A 28 -8.37 -16.21 23.57
CA LEU A 28 -7.36 -16.02 22.52
C LEU A 28 -7.15 -14.53 22.24
N VAL A 29 -8.21 -13.80 21.87
CA VAL A 29 -8.14 -12.39 21.48
C VAL A 29 -7.75 -11.48 22.65
N SER A 30 -8.02 -11.88 23.90
CA SER A 30 -7.58 -11.10 25.07
C SER A 30 -6.06 -11.15 25.29
N LYS A 31 -5.35 -12.12 24.71
CA LYS A 31 -3.90 -12.33 24.89
C LYS A 31 -3.07 -12.12 23.63
N SER A 32 -3.68 -12.09 22.45
CA SER A 32 -2.98 -11.98 21.17
C SER A 32 -3.62 -10.94 20.24
N ASP A 33 -2.85 -10.49 19.25
CA ASP A 33 -3.38 -9.64 18.17
C ASP A 33 -4.56 -10.35 17.46
N PRO A 34 -5.75 -9.71 17.37
CA PRO A 34 -6.93 -10.33 16.79
C PRO A 34 -6.72 -10.75 15.33
N GLN A 35 -5.95 -9.98 14.55
CA GLN A 35 -5.72 -10.25 13.14
C GLN A 35 -4.86 -11.49 12.97
N LEU A 36 -3.80 -11.64 13.77
CA LEU A 36 -2.98 -12.86 13.83
C LEU A 36 -3.78 -14.07 14.32
N ALA A 37 -4.65 -13.89 15.31
CA ALA A 37 -5.52 -14.95 15.83
C ALA A 37 -6.50 -15.47 14.77
N CYS A 38 -6.95 -14.62 13.85
CA CYS A 38 -7.89 -14.97 12.80
C CYS A 38 -7.22 -15.50 11.52
N VAL A 39 -5.89 -15.60 11.45
CA VAL A 39 -5.21 -16.10 10.24
C VAL A 39 -5.47 -17.59 10.05
N SER A 40 -6.10 -17.93 8.93
CA SER A 40 -6.17 -19.32 8.46
C SER A 40 -4.81 -19.73 7.87
N ARG A 41 -4.03 -20.51 8.64
CA ARG A 41 -2.67 -20.92 8.25
C ARG A 41 -2.64 -21.66 6.91
N GLY A 42 -3.60 -22.56 6.66
CA GLY A 42 -3.67 -23.29 5.39
C GLY A 42 -3.85 -22.36 4.18
N VAL A 43 -4.68 -21.32 4.32
CA VAL A 43 -4.87 -20.31 3.25
C VAL A 43 -3.66 -19.41 3.11
N TYR A 44 -3.06 -19.01 4.24
CA TYR A 44 -1.85 -18.21 4.25
C TYR A 44 -0.69 -18.92 3.54
N ASP A 45 -0.44 -20.18 3.88
CA ASP A 45 0.64 -20.99 3.30
C ASP A 45 0.43 -21.20 1.79
N LEU A 46 -0.82 -21.41 1.36
CA LEU A 46 -1.19 -21.48 -0.07
C LEU A 46 -0.91 -20.16 -0.80
N ASN A 47 -1.28 -19.03 -0.21
CA ASN A 47 -1.10 -17.71 -0.84
C ASN A 47 0.36 -17.28 -0.92
N VAL A 48 1.18 -17.60 0.10
CA VAL A 48 2.61 -17.27 0.11
C VAL A 48 3.40 -18.16 -0.86
N SER A 49 3.02 -19.44 -0.99
CA SER A 49 3.71 -20.37 -1.90
C SER A 49 3.31 -20.20 -3.37
N ASN A 50 2.12 -19.66 -3.65
CA ASN A 50 1.62 -19.52 -5.01
C ASN A 50 2.15 -18.26 -5.74
N THR A 51 3.45 -18.23 -6.04
CA THR A 51 4.12 -17.16 -6.81
C THR A 51 4.35 -17.53 -8.29
N VAL A 52 3.74 -18.62 -8.74
CA VAL A 52 3.86 -19.14 -10.12
C VAL A 52 2.70 -18.60 -10.95
N PHE A 53 3.02 -17.74 -11.92
CA PHE A 53 2.06 -17.17 -12.86
C PHE A 53 2.39 -17.63 -14.28
N THR A 54 1.39 -18.08 -15.03
CA THR A 54 1.53 -18.48 -16.45
C THR A 54 1.95 -17.32 -17.35
N HIS A 55 1.43 -16.12 -17.05
CA HIS A 55 1.72 -14.91 -17.81
C HIS A 55 2.41 -13.92 -16.87
N LYS A 56 3.71 -13.69 -17.11
CA LYS A 56 4.52 -12.72 -16.39
C LYS A 56 4.93 -11.61 -17.36
N ILE A 57 4.99 -10.39 -16.85
CA ILE A 57 5.61 -9.28 -17.58
C ILE A 57 7.11 -9.52 -17.50
N SER A 58 7.82 -9.44 -18.62
CA SER A 58 9.26 -9.74 -18.68
C SER A 58 10.10 -8.79 -17.84
N ASP A 59 9.68 -7.53 -17.74
CA ASP A 59 10.41 -6.44 -17.11
C ASP A 59 9.49 -5.69 -16.15
N GLU A 60 9.71 -5.86 -14.84
CA GLU A 60 8.93 -5.21 -13.78
C GLU A 60 9.55 -3.86 -13.33
N GLY A 61 10.68 -3.50 -13.95
CA GLY A 61 11.51 -2.35 -13.59
C GLY A 61 12.26 -2.56 -12.28
N LYS A 62 13.45 -1.97 -12.17
CA LYS A 62 14.31 -2.02 -10.98
C LYS A 62 14.74 -0.60 -10.62
N PRO A 63 14.97 -0.29 -9.33
CA PRO A 63 14.74 -1.13 -8.14
C PRO A 63 13.25 -1.19 -7.74
N VAL A 64 12.88 -2.02 -6.77
CA VAL A 64 11.55 -1.93 -6.13
C VAL A 64 11.47 -0.62 -5.33
N SER A 65 10.47 0.21 -5.61
CA SER A 65 10.29 1.51 -4.97
C SER A 65 9.59 1.38 -3.60
N ASN A 66 9.89 2.31 -2.67
CA ASN A 66 9.35 2.29 -1.32
C ASN A 66 8.80 3.66 -0.90
N GLN A 67 7.47 3.76 -0.75
CA GLN A 67 6.80 5.00 -0.36
C GLN A 67 7.00 5.38 1.11
N LYS A 68 7.54 4.47 1.94
CA LYS A 68 7.68 4.60 3.40
C LYS A 68 6.33 4.94 4.07
N ALA A 69 6.35 5.64 5.19
CA ALA A 69 5.13 6.11 5.87
C ALA A 69 4.49 7.31 5.14
N SER A 70 4.07 7.11 3.88
CA SER A 70 3.34 8.11 3.10
C SER A 70 2.12 7.49 2.40
N GLY A 71 1.09 8.29 2.18
CA GLY A 71 -0.15 7.89 1.48
C GLY A 71 -0.04 7.96 -0.05
N ARG A 72 1.15 7.73 -0.63
CA ARG A 72 1.46 8.00 -2.05
C ARG A 72 1.41 6.77 -2.95
N CYS A 73 0.72 5.70 -2.54
CA CYS A 73 0.67 4.45 -3.30
C CYS A 73 0.17 4.63 -4.74
N TRP A 74 -0.81 5.52 -4.95
CA TRP A 74 -1.32 5.84 -6.28
C TRP A 74 -0.24 6.40 -7.21
N LEU A 75 0.62 7.28 -6.69
CA LEU A 75 1.71 7.89 -7.44
C LEU A 75 2.81 6.87 -7.75
N PHE A 76 3.18 6.06 -6.75
CA PHE A 76 4.18 5.00 -6.93
C PHE A 76 3.69 3.94 -7.94
N ALA A 77 2.42 3.54 -7.89
CA ALA A 77 1.85 2.58 -8.82
C ALA A 77 1.87 3.10 -10.27
N ALA A 78 1.47 4.35 -10.49
CA ALA A 78 1.48 4.98 -11.82
C ALA A 78 2.92 5.07 -12.38
N LEU A 79 3.87 5.54 -11.58
CA LEU A 79 5.27 5.70 -12.01
C LEU A 79 5.97 4.35 -12.24
N ASN A 80 5.64 3.33 -11.45
CA ASN A 80 6.14 1.97 -11.66
C ASN A 80 5.60 1.32 -12.94
N ALA A 81 4.39 1.66 -13.37
CA ALA A 81 3.87 1.21 -14.67
C ALA A 81 4.53 1.96 -15.83
N MET A 82 4.67 3.28 -15.72
CA MET A 82 5.25 4.12 -16.77
C MET A 82 6.76 3.89 -16.98
N ARG A 83 7.52 3.49 -15.94
CA ARG A 83 8.96 3.31 -16.09
C ARG A 83 9.36 2.14 -17.00
N VAL A 84 8.52 1.11 -17.10
CA VAL A 84 8.85 -0.11 -17.86
C VAL A 84 9.15 0.19 -19.33
N PRO A 85 8.29 0.90 -20.09
CA PRO A 85 8.62 1.29 -21.46
C PRO A 85 9.84 2.21 -21.55
N PHE A 86 10.01 3.18 -20.64
CA PHE A 86 11.18 4.08 -20.62
C PHE A 86 12.50 3.32 -20.44
N MET A 87 12.54 2.34 -19.53
CA MET A 87 13.72 1.50 -19.32
C MET A 87 14.06 0.68 -20.57
N LYS A 88 13.05 0.21 -21.30
CA LYS A 88 13.25 -0.54 -22.56
C LYS A 88 13.77 0.35 -23.67
N GLU A 89 13.17 1.53 -23.86
CA GLU A 89 13.55 2.46 -24.93
C GLU A 89 14.96 3.04 -24.71
N LEU A 90 15.32 3.33 -23.46
CA LEU A 90 16.61 3.91 -23.10
C LEU A 90 17.67 2.88 -22.72
N ASN A 91 17.33 1.58 -22.76
CA ASN A 91 18.19 0.46 -22.37
C ASN A 91 18.83 0.65 -20.97
N LEU A 92 18.00 1.03 -19.99
CA LEU A 92 18.41 1.26 -18.60
C LEU A 92 18.14 0.03 -17.73
N GLU A 93 19.14 -0.40 -16.96
CA GLU A 93 19.00 -1.53 -16.02
C GLU A 93 18.23 -1.14 -14.75
N GLU A 94 18.47 0.07 -14.24
CA GLU A 94 17.80 0.62 -13.06
C GLU A 94 17.32 2.05 -13.33
N PHE A 95 16.05 2.31 -13.02
CA PHE A 95 15.45 3.63 -13.20
C PHE A 95 14.25 3.85 -12.28
N GLU A 96 14.14 5.08 -11.77
CA GLU A 96 13.04 5.53 -10.95
C GLU A 96 12.74 7.01 -11.23
N PHE A 97 11.46 7.35 -11.43
CA PHE A 97 11.03 8.74 -11.51
C PHE A 97 11.05 9.39 -10.13
N SER A 98 11.29 10.70 -10.07
CA SER A 98 11.20 11.43 -8.81
C SER A 98 9.76 11.54 -8.31
N GLN A 99 9.34 10.65 -7.40
CA GLN A 99 8.00 10.72 -6.80
C GLN A 99 7.84 11.94 -5.88
N ASN A 100 8.94 12.39 -5.27
CA ASN A 100 8.93 13.58 -4.41
C ASN A 100 8.62 14.84 -5.22
N TYR A 101 9.16 14.96 -6.44
CA TYR A 101 8.89 16.09 -7.32
C TYR A 101 7.41 16.16 -7.70
N LEU A 102 6.85 15.06 -8.20
CA LEU A 102 5.44 15.02 -8.58
C LEU A 102 4.51 15.22 -7.37
N PHE A 103 4.88 14.70 -6.19
CA PHE A 103 4.12 14.94 -4.97
C PHE A 103 4.19 16.41 -4.50
N PHE A 104 5.32 17.08 -4.70
CA PHE A 104 5.44 18.51 -4.45
C PHE A 104 4.54 19.31 -5.38
N CYS A 105 4.56 19.02 -6.69
CA CYS A 105 3.70 19.68 -7.66
C CYS A 105 2.21 19.44 -7.37
N ASP A 106 1.81 18.22 -6.99
CA ASP A 106 0.46 17.90 -6.54
C ASP A 106 0.01 18.81 -5.37
N LYS A 107 0.89 19.00 -4.37
CA LYS A 107 0.59 19.86 -3.21
C LYS A 107 0.54 21.35 -3.55
N VAL A 108 1.51 21.85 -4.32
CA VAL A 108 1.62 23.26 -4.66
C VAL A 108 0.55 23.65 -5.70
N GLY A 109 0.36 22.85 -6.73
CA GLY A 109 -0.63 23.10 -7.78
C GLY A 109 -2.07 23.04 -7.28
N SER A 110 -2.34 22.24 -6.25
CA SER A 110 -3.64 22.28 -5.55
C SER A 110 -3.88 23.60 -4.80
N THR A 111 -2.83 24.35 -4.46
CA THR A 111 -2.92 25.56 -3.62
C THR A 111 -2.83 26.85 -4.44
N THR A 112 -2.09 26.86 -5.55
CA THR A 112 -1.90 28.04 -6.42
C THR A 112 -1.98 27.63 -7.88
N SER A 113 -3.12 27.92 -8.53
CA SER A 113 -3.43 27.48 -9.89
C SER A 113 -2.80 28.32 -11.01
N SER A 114 -2.07 29.40 -10.69
CA SER A 114 -1.64 30.41 -11.67
C SER A 114 -0.15 30.69 -11.73
N THR A 115 0.69 29.99 -10.95
CA THR A 115 2.15 30.23 -10.86
C THR A 115 3.01 29.09 -11.39
N LEU A 116 2.42 27.99 -11.87
CA LEU A 116 3.15 26.79 -12.31
C LEU A 116 3.25 26.66 -13.83
N ASP A 117 2.37 27.31 -14.59
CA ASP A 117 2.36 27.23 -16.05
C ASP A 117 3.63 27.85 -16.68
N GLU A 118 4.30 28.78 -16.00
CA GLU A 118 5.56 29.40 -16.46
C GLU A 118 6.82 28.57 -16.16
N LEU A 119 6.72 27.50 -15.36
CA LEU A 119 7.85 26.62 -15.02
C LEU A 119 7.86 25.32 -15.83
N ASP A 120 6.88 25.10 -16.71
CA ASP A 120 6.59 23.79 -17.29
C ASP A 120 7.60 23.38 -18.39
N GLU A 121 8.09 24.30 -19.22
CA GLU A 121 8.98 23.96 -20.34
C GLU A 121 10.44 23.66 -19.94
N PHE A 122 10.94 24.23 -18.84
CA PHE A 122 12.34 24.02 -18.41
C PHE A 122 12.51 22.83 -17.45
N PHE A 123 11.45 22.43 -16.73
CA PHE A 123 11.54 21.35 -15.75
C PHE A 123 11.23 19.95 -16.32
N GLN A 124 10.54 19.86 -17.47
CA GLN A 124 10.24 18.57 -18.12
C GLN A 124 11.49 17.77 -18.51
N ILE A 125 12.62 18.44 -18.75
CA ILE A 125 13.92 17.79 -19.06
C ILE A 125 14.66 17.35 -17.77
N LEU A 126 14.40 17.96 -16.62
CA LEU A 126 15.04 17.62 -15.34
C LEU A 126 14.35 16.47 -14.57
N ILE A 127 13.29 15.88 -15.14
CA ILE A 127 12.53 14.76 -14.56
C ILE A 127 13.35 13.46 -14.49
N ILE A 128 14.47 13.39 -15.22
CA ILE A 128 15.22 12.17 -15.43
C ILE A 128 16.49 12.25 -14.58
N ILE A 129 16.76 11.15 -13.88
CA ILE A 129 18.02 10.85 -13.17
C ILE A 129 18.05 11.27 -11.69
N SER A 130 17.36 10.50 -10.85
CA SER A 130 18.00 10.11 -9.59
C SER A 130 18.96 8.96 -9.92
N LEU A 131 20.14 9.28 -10.46
CA LEU A 131 21.28 8.36 -10.36
C LEU A 131 21.50 8.26 -8.86
N LYS A 132 21.12 7.12 -8.26
CA LYS A 132 21.64 6.73 -6.96
C LYS A 132 23.16 6.65 -7.11
N TYR A 133 23.85 7.78 -6.92
CA TYR A 133 25.24 7.75 -6.55
C TYR A 133 25.30 7.03 -5.22
N GLY A 134 25.94 5.86 -5.24
CA GLY A 134 26.02 4.96 -4.12
C GLY A 134 26.65 5.63 -2.90
N THR A 135 25.99 5.42 -1.76
CA THR A 135 26.58 5.11 -0.45
C THR A 135 25.57 4.27 0.31
#